data_AF-A0A2V3HFR9-F1
#
_entry.id   AF-A0A2V3HFR9-F1
#
_cell.length_a   1.000
_cell.length_b   1.000
_cell.length_c   1.000
_cell.angle_alpha   90.00
_cell.angle_beta   90.00
_cell.angle_gamma   90.00
#
_symmetry.space_group_name_H-M   'P 1'
#
loop_
_entity.id
_entity.type
_entity.pdbx_description
1 polymer ?
#
loop_
_entity_poly.entity_id
_entity_poly.type
_entity_poly.pdbx_seq_one_letter_code
_entity_poly.pdbx_strand_id
1 'polypeptide(L)'
;MSNVEKVKQLLDGTLDPAELELDADLYSMAERIYGREALEEMGVSAPERGPDTIVEPNGDSSHDVQIPSPMPLPAVNGSQKSGRDWFRGILLLSGLLGFLTVLYNTFFGIGEIYEFCINTSGTSGVCGSKFDWSSILNPSSNTAWSKSGSINALDAVLLTLALLVSFIGFRRKSS
;
A
#
# COMPACT_ATOMS: atom_id res chain seq x y z
N MET A 1 37.71 -22.23 -33.87
CA MET A 1 37.13 -21.14 -33.06
C MET A 1 37.24 -21.51 -31.60
N SER A 2 37.43 -20.54 -30.70
CA SER A 2 37.43 -20.80 -29.25
C SER A 2 35.99 -20.91 -28.74
N ASN A 3 35.74 -21.74 -27.71
CA ASN A 3 34.40 -21.92 -27.13
C ASN A 3 33.79 -20.59 -26.63
N VAL A 4 34.64 -19.66 -26.20
CA VAL A 4 34.22 -18.31 -25.75
C VAL A 4 33.62 -17.49 -26.90
N GLU A 5 34.17 -17.58 -28.10
CA GLU A 5 33.65 -16.85 -29.26
C GLU A 5 32.28 -17.40 -29.70
N LYS A 6 32.10 -18.72 -29.61
CA LYS A 6 30.80 -19.36 -29.90
C LYS A 6 29.72 -18.99 -28.88
N VAL A 7 30.07 -18.96 -27.59
CA VAL A 7 29.14 -18.50 -26.54
C VAL A 7 28.79 -17.04 -26.76
N LYS A 8 29.76 -16.18 -27.08
CA LYS A 8 29.47 -14.78 -27.39
C LYS A 8 28.51 -14.64 -28.58
N GLN A 9 28.71 -15.40 -29.65
CA GLN A 9 27.81 -15.42 -30.81
C GLN A 9 26.40 -15.94 -30.47
N LEU A 10 26.26 -16.84 -29.48
CA LEU A 10 24.96 -17.26 -28.94
C LEU A 10 24.25 -16.11 -28.22
N LEU A 11 24.97 -15.35 -27.39
CA LEU A 11 24.39 -14.18 -26.71
C LEU A 11 24.02 -13.06 -27.69
N ASP A 12 24.82 -12.87 -28.74
CA ASP A 12 24.61 -11.85 -29.77
C ASP A 12 23.55 -12.27 -30.82
N GLY A 13 23.04 -13.51 -30.76
CA GLY A 13 22.02 -14.03 -31.68
C GLY A 13 22.50 -14.24 -33.12
N THR A 14 23.82 -14.32 -33.33
CA THR A 14 24.44 -14.46 -34.65
C THR A 14 24.90 -15.89 -34.95
N LEU A 15 24.78 -16.82 -34.00
CA LEU A 15 25.10 -18.22 -34.22
C LEU A 15 24.01 -18.91 -35.04
N ASP A 16 24.41 -19.75 -35.99
CA ASP A 16 23.49 -20.56 -36.80
C ASP A 16 22.80 -21.64 -35.93
N PRO A 17 21.46 -21.80 -36.01
CA PRO A 17 20.70 -22.79 -35.25
C PRO A 17 21.24 -24.22 -35.39
N ALA A 18 21.71 -24.62 -36.59
CA ALA A 18 22.23 -25.96 -36.83
C ALA A 18 23.55 -26.23 -36.10
N GLU A 19 24.34 -25.20 -35.79
CA GLU A 19 25.57 -25.36 -34.99
C GLU A 19 25.27 -25.62 -33.51
N LEU A 20 24.11 -25.16 -33.03
CA LEU A 20 23.67 -25.35 -31.64
C LEU A 20 23.19 -26.78 -31.39
N GLU A 21 22.60 -27.43 -32.40
CA GLU A 21 22.12 -28.82 -32.31
C GLU A 21 23.27 -29.85 -32.23
N LEU A 22 24.45 -29.49 -32.77
CA LEU A 22 25.61 -30.38 -32.85
C LEU A 22 26.46 -30.39 -31.57
N ASP A 23 26.26 -29.42 -30.67
CA ASP A 23 27.08 -29.22 -29.49
C ASP A 23 26.21 -29.19 -28.23
N ALA A 24 26.20 -30.31 -27.50
CA ALA A 24 25.39 -30.49 -26.30
C ALA A 24 25.74 -29.50 -25.18
N ASP A 25 27.00 -29.06 -25.09
CA ASP A 25 27.42 -28.11 -24.07
C ASP A 25 26.90 -26.71 -24.40
N LEU A 26 27.00 -26.28 -25.66
CA LEU A 26 26.42 -25.02 -26.14
C LEU A 26 24.90 -25.01 -26.03
N TYR A 27 24.24 -26.12 -26.39
CA TYR A 27 22.79 -26.26 -26.24
C TYR A 27 22.38 -26.13 -24.77
N SER A 28 23.08 -26.78 -23.85
CA SER A 28 22.76 -26.71 -22.41
C SER A 28 22.92 -25.29 -21.84
N MET A 29 23.87 -24.51 -22.37
CA MET A 29 24.04 -23.11 -21.99
C MET A 29 22.91 -22.25 -22.56
N ALA A 30 22.56 -22.45 -23.82
CA ALA A 30 21.45 -21.74 -24.46
C ALA A 30 20.11 -22.06 -23.80
N GLU A 31 19.85 -23.31 -23.42
CA GLU A 31 18.62 -23.73 -22.72
C GLU A 31 18.49 -23.03 -21.37
N ARG A 32 19.59 -22.82 -20.64
CA ARG A 32 19.60 -22.07 -19.37
C ARG A 32 19.39 -20.56 -19.55
N ILE A 33 19.82 -19.98 -20.66
CA ILE A 33 19.75 -18.54 -20.93
C ILE A 33 18.39 -18.16 -21.52
N TYR A 34 17.97 -18.83 -22.58
CA TYR A 34 16.77 -18.51 -23.35
C TYR A 34 15.56 -19.34 -22.94
N GLY A 35 15.76 -20.48 -22.28
CA GLY A 35 14.70 -21.43 -21.98
C GLY A 35 14.40 -22.35 -23.17
N ARG A 36 13.92 -23.55 -22.87
CA ARG A 36 13.61 -24.57 -23.89
C ARG A 36 12.55 -24.11 -24.89
N GLU A 37 11.48 -23.47 -24.41
CA GLU A 37 10.36 -23.02 -25.25
C GLU A 37 10.81 -22.00 -26.31
N ALA A 38 11.74 -21.11 -25.97
CA ALA A 38 12.29 -20.13 -26.90
C ALA A 38 13.19 -20.79 -27.96
N LEU A 39 13.96 -21.81 -27.58
CA LEU A 39 14.79 -22.57 -28.53
C LEU A 39 13.94 -23.36 -29.53
N GLU A 40 12.83 -23.94 -29.07
CA GLU A 40 11.86 -24.64 -29.93
C GLU A 40 11.17 -23.68 -30.92
N GLU A 41 10.79 -22.47 -30.48
CA GLU A 41 10.23 -21.43 -31.37
C GLU A 41 11.25 -20.97 -32.44
N MET A 42 12.53 -20.98 -32.12
CA MET A 42 13.62 -20.68 -33.06
C MET A 42 14.00 -21.87 -33.97
N GLY A 43 13.32 -23.01 -33.83
CA GLY A 43 13.53 -24.21 -34.66
C GLY A 43 14.78 -25.01 -34.28
N VAL A 44 15.30 -24.84 -33.06
CA VAL A 44 16.46 -25.61 -32.55
C VAL A 44 15.97 -26.85 -31.81
N SER A 45 16.37 -28.02 -32.29
CA SER A 45 16.03 -29.31 -31.67
C SER A 45 17.02 -29.69 -30.57
N ALA A 46 16.52 -30.32 -29.51
CA ALA A 46 17.37 -30.84 -28.44
C ALA A 46 18.29 -31.96 -28.96
N PRO A 47 19.61 -31.92 -28.66
CA PRO A 47 20.51 -33.02 -28.95
C PRO A 47 20.08 -34.30 -28.21
N GLU A 48 20.31 -35.46 -28.83
CA GLU A 48 20.01 -36.76 -28.22
C GLU A 48 20.86 -36.96 -26.95
N ARG A 49 20.24 -36.83 -25.78
CA ARG A 49 20.92 -37.00 -24.50
C ARG A 49 21.17 -38.49 -24.27
N GLY A 50 22.42 -38.89 -24.05
CA GLY A 50 22.75 -40.24 -23.58
C GLY A 50 22.04 -40.55 -22.25
N PRO A 51 21.90 -41.83 -21.88
CA PRO A 51 21.22 -42.19 -20.64
C PRO A 51 21.89 -41.51 -19.45
N ASP A 52 21.12 -40.68 -18.73
CA ASP A 52 21.57 -40.05 -17.49
C ASP A 52 21.96 -41.17 -16.52
N THR A 53 23.25 -41.39 -16.32
CA THR A 53 23.73 -42.27 -15.25
C THR A 53 23.46 -41.57 -13.93
N ILE A 54 22.28 -41.84 -13.36
CA ILE A 54 21.99 -41.54 -11.97
C ILE A 54 22.92 -42.44 -11.15
N VAL A 55 24.07 -41.90 -10.74
CA VAL A 55 24.86 -42.51 -9.68
C VAL A 55 24.09 -42.23 -8.39
N GLU A 56 23.19 -43.14 -8.02
CA GLU A 56 22.69 -43.19 -6.64
C GLU A 56 23.91 -43.46 -5.75
N PRO A 57 24.28 -42.54 -4.83
CA PRO A 57 25.34 -42.83 -3.89
C PRO A 57 24.84 -43.97 -3.00
N ASN A 58 25.45 -45.15 -3.14
CA ASN A 58 25.23 -46.29 -2.24
C ASN A 58 25.34 -45.79 -0.79
N GLY A 59 24.22 -45.78 -0.08
CA GLY A 59 24.11 -45.33 1.29
C GLY A 59 24.76 -46.30 2.27
N ASP A 60 26.10 -46.31 2.30
CA ASP A 60 26.88 -46.82 3.42
C ASP A 60 27.55 -45.65 4.14
N SER A 61 26.73 -44.84 4.81
CA SER A 61 27.19 -43.81 5.72
C SER A 61 26.88 -44.26 7.14
N SER A 62 27.80 -45.00 7.76
CA SER A 62 27.84 -45.24 9.21
C SER A 62 28.19 -43.97 10.01
N HIS A 63 27.78 -42.80 9.52
CA HIS A 63 27.97 -41.54 10.21
C HIS A 63 26.69 -41.27 10.97
N ASP A 64 26.74 -41.47 12.29
CA ASP A 64 25.68 -41.02 13.18
C ASP A 64 25.64 -39.48 13.08
N VAL A 65 24.71 -38.97 12.27
CA VAL A 65 24.47 -37.54 12.14
C VAL A 65 23.49 -37.19 13.26
N GLN A 66 24.02 -36.62 14.33
CA GLN A 66 23.18 -35.99 15.35
C GLN A 66 22.44 -34.82 14.72
N ILE A 67 21.16 -35.04 14.42
CA ILE A 67 20.26 -34.00 13.94
C ILE A 67 20.06 -33.03 15.12
N PRO A 68 20.47 -31.75 15.00
CA PRO A 68 20.18 -30.77 16.04
C PRO A 68 18.68 -30.70 16.25
N SER A 69 18.24 -30.72 17.51
CA SER A 69 16.82 -30.58 17.83
C SER A 69 16.26 -29.32 17.14
N PRO A 70 15.04 -29.37 16.57
CA PRO A 70 14.46 -28.22 15.89
C PRO A 70 14.49 -27.03 16.83
N MET A 71 15.21 -25.98 16.43
CA MET A 71 15.20 -24.73 17.16
C MET A 71 13.73 -24.27 17.23
N PRO A 72 13.21 -23.86 18.40
CA PRO A 72 11.85 -23.36 18.49
C PRO A 72 11.72 -22.24 17.46
N LEU A 73 10.78 -22.39 16.53
CA LEU A 73 10.48 -21.32 15.60
C LEU A 73 10.23 -20.06 16.44
N PRO A 74 10.91 -18.93 16.15
CA PRO A 74 10.61 -17.70 16.85
C PRO A 74 9.11 -17.49 16.74
N ALA A 75 8.44 -17.27 17.88
CA ALA A 75 7.01 -17.04 17.89
C ALA A 75 6.75 -15.95 16.84
N VAL A 76 6.07 -16.32 15.75
CA VAL A 76 5.56 -15.34 14.80
C VAL A 76 4.53 -14.59 15.62
N ASN A 77 4.95 -13.46 16.18
CA ASN A 77 4.07 -12.50 16.80
C ASN A 77 3.11 -12.07 15.70
N GLY A 78 1.98 -12.77 15.62
CA GLY A 78 0.87 -12.51 14.71
C GLY A 78 0.25 -11.17 15.06
N SER A 79 0.94 -10.09 14.72
CA SER A 79 0.42 -8.75 14.78
C SER A 79 1.03 -7.89 13.69
N GLN A 80 1.10 -8.42 12.46
CA GLN A 80 0.86 -7.55 11.32
C GLN A 80 -0.63 -7.17 11.31
N LYS A 81 -1.08 -6.41 12.32
CA LYS A 81 -2.31 -5.61 12.19
C LYS A 81 -1.98 -4.54 11.17
N SER A 82 -2.28 -4.92 9.93
CA SER A 82 -2.27 -4.15 8.70
C SER A 82 -2.43 -2.66 8.98
N GLY A 83 -1.45 -1.82 8.60
CA GLY A 83 -1.54 -0.36 8.77
C GLY A 83 -2.85 0.23 8.23
N ARG A 84 -3.52 -0.47 7.31
CA ARG A 84 -4.87 -0.17 6.81
C ARG A 84 -5.94 -0.11 7.91
N ASP A 85 -5.88 -0.95 8.94
CA ASP A 85 -6.86 -0.93 10.03
C ASP A 85 -6.59 0.22 11.01
N TRP A 86 -5.33 0.61 11.21
CA TRP A 86 -4.96 1.81 11.99
C TRP A 86 -5.41 3.10 11.28
N PHE A 87 -5.14 3.23 9.99
CA PHE A 87 -5.60 4.38 9.19
C PHE A 87 -7.14 4.49 9.16
N ARG A 88 -7.85 3.36 9.09
CA ARG A 88 -9.32 3.33 9.21
C ARG A 88 -9.80 3.78 10.59
N GLY A 89 -9.14 3.35 11.66
CA GLY A 89 -9.42 3.82 13.01
C GLY A 89 -9.23 5.33 13.16
N ILE A 90 -8.15 5.88 12.58
CA ILE A 90 -7.93 7.33 12.55
C ILE A 90 -9.00 8.06 11.74
N LEU A 91 -9.37 7.56 10.56
CA LEU A 91 -10.44 8.14 9.72
C LEU A 91 -11.79 8.16 10.44
N LEU A 92 -12.12 7.09 11.17
CA LEU A 92 -13.32 7.02 12.02
C LEU A 92 -13.32 8.12 13.08
N LEU A 93 -12.22 8.19 13.83
CA LEU A 93 -12.07 9.14 14.93
C LEU A 93 -12.08 10.59 14.42
N SER A 94 -11.41 10.87 13.31
CA SER A 94 -11.37 12.21 12.73
C SER A 94 -12.74 12.64 12.19
N GLY A 95 -13.47 11.74 11.51
CA GLY A 95 -14.83 12.01 11.05
C GLY A 95 -15.80 12.27 12.20
N LEU A 96 -15.75 11.45 13.26
CA LEU A 96 -16.61 11.61 14.44
C LEU A 96 -16.28 12.90 15.21
N LEU A 97 -14.99 13.20 15.39
CA LEU A 97 -14.56 14.43 16.06
C LEU A 97 -14.94 15.68 15.25
N GLY A 98 -14.78 15.64 13.93
CA GLY A 98 -15.23 16.71 13.03
C GLY A 98 -16.73 16.93 13.10
N PHE A 99 -17.51 15.85 13.08
CA PHE A 99 -18.97 15.92 13.20
C PHE A 99 -19.41 16.56 14.53
N LEU A 100 -18.82 16.12 15.65
CA LEU A 100 -19.09 16.68 16.97
C LEU A 100 -18.71 18.17 17.05
N THR A 101 -17.59 18.56 16.44
CA THR A 101 -17.13 19.95 16.41
C THR A 101 -18.11 20.86 15.68
N VAL A 102 -18.59 20.44 14.51
CA VAL A 102 -19.55 21.22 13.72
C VAL A 102 -20.90 21.30 14.42
N LEU A 103 -21.36 20.21 15.04
CA LEU A 103 -22.58 20.22 15.86
C LEU A 103 -22.45 21.16 17.05
N TYR A 104 -21.35 21.08 17.79
CA TYR A 104 -21.12 21.96 18.93
C TYR A 104 -21.12 23.43 18.52
N ASN A 105 -20.41 23.78 17.44
CA ASN A 105 -20.43 25.13 16.87
C ASN A 105 -21.84 25.57 16.43
N THR A 106 -22.66 24.66 15.91
CA THR A 106 -24.01 24.98 15.45
C THR A 106 -24.98 25.25 16.61
N PHE A 107 -24.94 24.40 17.66
CA PHE A 107 -25.93 24.46 18.74
C PHE A 107 -25.53 25.39 19.89
N PHE A 108 -24.28 25.31 20.33
CA PHE A 108 -23.77 26.10 21.45
C PHE A 108 -23.01 27.33 20.91
N GLY A 109 -22.22 27.12 19.86
CA GLY A 109 -21.37 28.17 19.31
C GLY A 109 -20.02 28.23 20.01
N ILE A 110 -18.93 28.27 19.22
CA ILE A 110 -17.58 28.32 19.78
C ILE A 110 -17.21 29.68 20.40
N GLY A 111 -18.01 30.72 20.12
CA GLY A 111 -17.82 32.08 20.61
C GLY A 111 -18.09 32.23 22.12
N GLU A 112 -18.73 31.26 22.76
CA GLU A 112 -18.85 31.25 24.22
C GLU A 112 -17.53 30.90 24.93
N ILE A 113 -16.67 30.10 24.27
CA ILE A 113 -15.36 29.71 24.81
C ILE A 113 -14.30 30.75 24.44
N TYR A 114 -14.44 31.34 23.25
CA TYR A 114 -13.50 32.32 22.73
C TYR A 114 -14.21 33.67 22.54
N GLU A 115 -13.98 34.59 23.47
CA GLU A 115 -14.47 35.96 23.42
C GLU A 115 -13.69 36.79 22.37
N PHE A 116 -13.74 36.38 21.10
CA PHE A 116 -13.12 37.11 19.98
C PHE A 116 -13.94 38.33 19.54
N CYS A 117 -15.20 38.41 19.96
CA CYS A 117 -16.00 39.60 19.73
C CYS A 117 -15.77 40.63 20.84
N ILE A 118 -14.90 41.60 20.56
CA ILE A 118 -14.74 42.78 21.41
C ILE A 118 -15.96 43.66 21.20
N ASN A 119 -16.82 43.76 22.20
CA ASN A 119 -17.84 44.82 22.28
C ASN A 119 -17.11 46.17 22.36
N THR A 120 -16.75 46.74 21.21
CA THR A 120 -16.25 48.12 21.15
C THR A 120 -17.44 49.03 21.45
N SER A 121 -17.48 49.50 22.69
CA SER A 121 -18.27 50.58 23.26
C SER A 121 -19.29 51.24 22.31
N GLY A 122 -20.57 50.88 22.43
CA GLY A 122 -21.68 51.76 22.06
C GLY A 122 -22.60 51.31 20.91
N THR A 123 -22.35 50.18 20.27
CA THR A 123 -23.36 49.56 19.39
C THR A 123 -23.71 48.18 19.91
N SER A 124 -24.99 47.99 20.24
CA SER A 124 -25.62 46.72 20.60
C SER A 124 -25.68 45.77 19.41
N GLY A 125 -24.52 45.47 18.82
CA GLY A 125 -24.35 44.40 17.85
C GLY A 125 -24.34 43.09 18.61
N VAL A 126 -25.42 42.32 18.51
CA VAL A 126 -25.50 40.96 19.05
C VAL A 126 -24.44 40.13 18.33
N CYS A 127 -23.27 39.95 18.93
CA CYS A 127 -22.30 39.02 18.41
C CYS A 127 -22.86 37.60 18.51
N GLY A 128 -22.95 36.94 17.37
CA GLY A 128 -23.39 35.56 17.29
C GLY A 128 -22.42 34.63 18.03
N SER A 129 -22.93 33.63 18.74
CA SER A 129 -22.06 32.65 19.40
C SER A 129 -21.51 31.60 18.43
N LYS A 130 -22.14 31.43 17.26
CA LYS A 130 -21.73 30.46 16.23
C LYS A 130 -20.73 31.09 15.27
N PHE A 131 -19.67 30.35 14.94
CA PHE A 131 -18.70 30.75 13.93
C PHE A 131 -19.12 30.32 12.53
N ASP A 132 -19.03 31.23 11.57
CA ASP A 132 -19.26 30.93 10.15
C ASP A 132 -17.96 30.50 9.47
N TRP A 133 -17.92 29.24 9.04
CA TRP A 133 -16.73 28.64 8.43
C TRP A 133 -16.23 29.33 7.15
N SER A 134 -17.08 30.12 6.47
CA SER A 134 -16.68 30.96 5.34
C SER A 134 -15.68 32.05 5.72
N SER A 135 -15.68 32.44 6.99
CA SER A 135 -14.91 33.56 7.52
C SER A 135 -13.63 33.10 8.25
N ILE A 136 -13.18 31.87 7.99
CA ILE A 136 -11.97 31.28 8.59
C ILE A 136 -10.70 32.11 8.37
N LEU A 137 -10.61 32.81 7.23
CA LEU A 137 -9.48 33.67 6.91
C LEU A 137 -9.58 35.05 7.57
N ASN A 138 -10.78 35.49 7.95
CA ASN A 138 -11.06 36.81 8.54
C ASN A 138 -12.03 36.69 9.73
N PRO A 139 -11.61 36.05 10.84
CA PRO A 139 -12.47 35.77 11.99
C PRO A 139 -12.91 37.03 12.76
N SER A 140 -12.21 38.15 12.57
CA SER A 140 -12.54 39.45 13.18
C SER A 140 -13.59 40.24 12.41
N SER A 141 -14.06 39.75 11.26
CA SER A 141 -15.11 40.43 10.51
C SER A 141 -16.45 40.35 11.24
N ASN A 142 -17.27 41.39 11.09
CA ASN A 142 -18.61 41.47 11.68
C ASN A 142 -19.58 40.39 11.14
N THR A 143 -19.27 39.78 10.00
CA THR A 143 -20.02 38.68 9.38
C THR A 143 -19.44 37.30 9.68
N ALA A 144 -18.41 37.19 10.53
CA ALA A 144 -17.82 35.89 10.90
C ALA A 144 -18.65 35.13 11.95
N TRP A 145 -19.63 35.79 12.56
CA TRP A 145 -20.34 35.29 13.72
C TRP A 145 -21.85 35.41 13.50
N SER A 146 -22.56 34.31 13.69
CA SER A 146 -24.00 34.21 13.48
C SER A 146 -24.71 33.62 14.70
N LYS A 147 -26.04 33.74 14.73
CA LYS A 147 -26.84 33.21 15.85
C LYS A 147 -26.79 31.68 15.86
N SER A 148 -26.51 31.11 17.04
CA SER A 148 -26.57 29.65 17.25
C SER A 148 -27.98 29.10 16.95
N GLY A 149 -28.02 27.83 16.54
CA GLY A 149 -29.24 27.14 16.14
C GLY A 149 -29.63 27.33 14.66
N SER A 150 -28.93 28.19 13.92
CA SER A 150 -29.05 28.28 12.46
C SER A 150 -28.07 27.32 11.78
N ILE A 151 -28.49 26.65 10.70
CA ILE A 151 -27.62 25.79 9.88
C ILE A 151 -27.39 26.49 8.55
N ASN A 152 -26.12 26.81 8.25
CA ASN A 152 -25.74 27.39 6.96
C ASN A 152 -25.38 26.30 5.96
N ALA A 153 -25.30 26.65 4.68
CA ALA A 153 -24.93 25.72 3.61
C ALA A 153 -23.57 25.04 3.87
N LEU A 154 -22.59 25.80 4.38
CA LEU A 154 -21.26 25.24 4.72
C LEU A 154 -21.33 24.28 5.92
N ASP A 155 -22.16 24.54 6.93
CA ASP A 155 -22.34 23.60 8.03
C ASP A 155 -22.93 22.28 7.54
N ALA A 156 -23.94 22.35 6.67
CA ALA A 156 -24.53 21.16 6.06
C ALA A 156 -23.49 20.37 5.25
N VAL A 157 -22.67 21.06 4.44
CA VAL A 157 -21.58 20.42 3.69
C VAL A 157 -20.57 19.75 4.64
N LEU A 158 -20.13 20.44 5.69
CA LEU A 158 -19.18 19.88 6.65
C LEU A 158 -19.76 18.69 7.43
N LEU A 159 -21.03 18.75 7.83
CA LEU A 159 -21.71 17.63 8.49
C LEU A 159 -21.82 16.42 7.55
N THR A 160 -22.20 16.62 6.29
CA THR A 160 -22.28 15.53 5.30
C THR A 160 -20.91 14.90 5.03
N LEU A 161 -19.86 15.72 4.91
CA LEU A 161 -18.49 15.24 4.69
C LEU A 161 -17.95 14.49 5.90
N ALA A 162 -18.18 15.00 7.11
CA ALA A 162 -17.78 14.34 8.35
C ALA A 162 -18.47 12.97 8.52
N LEU A 163 -19.78 12.89 8.21
CA LEU A 163 -20.52 11.64 8.17
C LEU A 163 -19.98 10.66 7.11
N LEU A 164 -19.64 11.15 5.93
CA LEU A 164 -19.06 10.34 4.85
C LEU A 164 -17.71 9.76 5.27
N VAL A 165 -16.82 10.59 5.84
CA VAL A 165 -15.51 10.16 6.36
C VAL A 165 -15.67 9.11 7.47
N SER A 166 -16.58 9.35 8.42
CA SER A 166 -16.91 8.38 9.47
C SER A 166 -17.48 7.08 8.88
N PHE A 167 -18.33 7.15 7.85
CA PHE A 167 -18.89 5.97 7.21
C PHE A 167 -17.84 5.15 6.44
N ILE A 168 -16.90 5.80 5.75
CA ILE A 168 -15.75 5.13 5.11
C ILE A 168 -14.90 4.41 6.15
N GLY A 169 -14.65 5.06 7.29
CA GLY A 169 -13.93 4.45 8.39
C GLY A 169 -14.69 3.25 8.99
N PHE A 170 -16.02 3.30 9.02
CA PHE A 170 -16.87 2.28 9.66
C PHE A 170 -17.03 1.01 8.82
N ARG A 171 -16.91 1.11 7.49
CA ARG A 171 -16.92 -0.05 6.59
C ARG A 171 -15.71 -0.97 6.84
N ARG A 172 -15.75 -1.71 7.95
CA ARG A 172 -14.98 -2.93 8.16
C ARG A 172 -15.33 -3.86 6.99
N LYS A 173 -14.30 -4.49 6.43
CA LYS A 173 -14.48 -5.64 5.54
C LYS A 173 -15.24 -6.68 6.39
N SER A 174 -16.57 -6.74 6.23
CA SER A 174 -17.33 -7.91 6.66
C SER A 174 -16.67 -9.08 5.94
N SER A 175 -16.27 -10.07 6.72
CA SER A 175 -15.54 -11.25 6.27
C SER A 175 -16.16 -11.89 5.04
#